data_AF-A0A419R0I3-F1
#
_entry.id   AF-A0A419R0I3-F1
#
_cell.length_a   1.000
_cell.length_b   1.000
_cell.length_c   1.000
_cell.angle_alpha   90.00
_cell.angle_beta   90.00
_cell.angle_gamma   90.00
#
_symmetry.space_group_name_H-M   'P 1'
#
loop_
_entity.id
_entity.type
_entity.pdbx_description
1 polymer ?
#
loop_
_entity_poly.entity_id
_entity_poly.type
_entity_poly.pdbx_seq_one_letter_code
_entity_poly.pdbx_strand_id
1 'polypeptide(L)'
;MALGKVAGGCSFIYQGRSLLVAGSENDADDKGKGVLVIDGRQLMLPGVEAGGLQVIESGPILAGDGFTVSVLRGEDEPSRANGKSEWGADLRVKGPTGETTFSQGKWSCTA
;
A
#
# COMPACT_ATOMS: atom_id res chain seq x y z
N MET A 1 -22.23 8.26 -6.24
CA MET A 1 -21.59 7.52 -5.14
C MET A 1 -20.09 7.62 -5.36
N ALA A 2 -19.48 8.69 -4.86
CA ALA A 2 -18.04 8.92 -4.98
C ALA A 2 -17.39 8.28 -3.76
N LEU A 3 -16.51 7.30 -3.98
CA LEU A 3 -15.57 6.84 -2.97
C LEU A 3 -14.84 8.10 -2.48
N GLY A 4 -14.88 8.33 -1.17
CA GLY A 4 -14.35 9.52 -0.53
C GLY A 4 -12.95 9.85 -1.04
N LYS A 5 -12.69 11.15 -1.20
CA LYS A 5 -11.40 11.71 -1.57
C LYS A 5 -10.36 11.18 -0.58
N VAL A 6 -9.65 10.10 -0.91
CA VAL A 6 -8.59 9.56 -0.06
C VAL A 6 -7.48 10.61 -0.05
N ALA A 7 -7.51 11.48 0.96
CA ALA A 7 -6.51 12.53 1.13
C ALA A 7 -5.22 11.86 1.62
N GLY A 8 -4.31 11.57 0.68
CA GLY A 8 -2.92 11.24 0.98
C GLY A 8 -2.50 9.76 0.92
N GLY A 9 -3.21 8.85 0.27
CA GLY A 9 -2.85 7.41 0.29
C GLY A 9 -1.70 7.01 -0.64
N CYS A 10 -1.13 5.83 -0.41
CA CYS A 10 -0.20 5.17 -1.33
C CYS A 10 -0.74 3.82 -1.81
N SER A 11 -0.49 3.48 -3.08
CA SER A 11 -0.98 2.26 -3.70
C SER A 11 0.14 1.50 -4.39
N PHE A 12 0.17 0.17 -4.23
CA PHE A 12 1.06 -0.72 -4.95
C PHE A 12 0.41 -1.19 -6.24
N ILE A 13 1.03 -0.85 -7.36
CA ILE A 13 0.57 -1.16 -8.70
C ILE A 13 1.49 -2.25 -9.27
N TYR A 14 0.92 -3.41 -9.56
CA TYR A 14 1.61 -4.55 -10.18
C TYR A 14 0.94 -4.89 -11.50
N GLN A 15 1.71 -4.91 -12.59
CA GLN A 15 1.21 -5.20 -13.95
C GLN A 15 -0.04 -4.36 -14.33
N GLY A 16 -0.09 -3.09 -13.88
CA GLY A 16 -1.22 -2.19 -14.14
C GLY A 16 -2.45 -2.39 -13.23
N ARG A 17 -2.37 -3.27 -12.22
CA ARG A 17 -3.43 -3.50 -11.23
C ARG A 17 -2.99 -3.04 -9.85
N SER A 18 -3.88 -2.40 -9.10
CA SER A 18 -3.60 -2.03 -7.70
C SER A 18 -3.83 -3.24 -6.80
N LEU A 19 -2.77 -3.72 -6.15
CA LEU A 19 -2.84 -4.86 -5.22
C LEU A 19 -2.92 -4.42 -3.76
N LEU A 20 -2.29 -3.29 -3.40
CA LEU A 20 -2.34 -2.77 -2.04
C LEU A 20 -2.72 -1.30 -2.11
N VAL A 21 -3.60 -0.85 -1.21
CA VAL A 21 -3.89 0.56 -0.98
C VAL A 21 -3.70 0.82 0.50
N ALA A 22 -2.78 1.71 0.86
CA ALA A 22 -2.54 2.17 2.21
C ALA A 22 -3.09 3.59 2.37
N GLY A 23 -4.07 3.74 3.27
CA GLY A 23 -4.71 5.02 3.56
C GLY A 23 -3.91 5.85 4.56
N SER A 24 -3.91 7.16 4.35
CA SER A 24 -3.32 8.13 5.27
C SER A 24 -4.34 8.66 6.26
N GLU A 25 -3.83 9.09 7.42
CA GLU A 25 -4.52 9.30 8.70
C GLU A 25 -5.66 10.35 8.73
N ASN A 26 -6.01 10.95 7.58
CA ASN A 26 -7.01 12.03 7.49
C ASN A 26 -8.47 11.54 7.50
N ASP A 27 -8.73 10.25 7.33
CA ASP A 27 -10.07 9.68 7.52
C ASP A 27 -10.16 9.00 8.90
N ALA A 28 -11.07 9.50 9.75
CA ALA A 28 -11.26 9.03 11.12
C ALA A 28 -11.70 7.55 11.21
N ASP A 29 -12.17 6.96 10.10
CA ASP A 29 -12.55 5.56 9.98
C ASP A 29 -11.44 4.67 9.37
N ASP A 30 -10.45 5.26 8.68
CA ASP A 30 -9.40 4.57 7.89
C ASP A 30 -7.97 4.83 8.40
N LYS A 31 -7.83 5.25 9.66
CA LYS A 31 -6.52 5.49 10.29
C LYS A 31 -5.58 4.30 10.15
N GLY A 32 -4.57 4.44 9.29
CA GLY A 32 -3.52 3.45 9.09
C GLY A 32 -3.99 2.11 8.53
N LYS A 33 -5.20 2.02 7.95
CA LYS A 33 -5.68 0.77 7.36
C LYS A 33 -5.11 0.57 5.96
N GLY A 34 -4.66 -0.65 5.69
CA GLY A 34 -4.27 -1.09 4.36
C GLY A 34 -5.31 -2.06 3.81
N VAL A 35 -5.73 -1.85 2.57
CA VAL A 35 -6.58 -2.80 1.84
C VAL A 35 -5.70 -3.57 0.87
N LEU A 36 -5.55 -4.88 1.09
CA LEU A 36 -4.89 -5.80 0.17
C LEU A 36 -5.93 -6.45 -0.73
N VAL A 37 -5.79 -6.27 -2.04
CA VAL A 37 -6.59 -6.93 -3.07
C VAL A 37 -5.78 -8.09 -3.64
N ILE A 38 -6.16 -9.32 -3.29
CA ILE A 38 -5.56 -10.54 -3.82
C ILE A 38 -6.66 -11.46 -4.35
N ASP A 39 -6.49 -11.97 -5.57
CA ASP A 39 -7.47 -12.86 -6.21
C ASP A 39 -8.89 -12.26 -6.30
N GLY A 40 -8.99 -10.91 -6.40
CA GLY A 40 -10.27 -10.19 -6.41
C GLY A 40 -10.94 -10.06 -5.04
N ARG A 41 -10.34 -10.59 -3.97
CA ARG A 41 -10.80 -10.42 -2.59
C ARG A 41 -10.08 -9.25 -1.95
N GLN A 42 -10.85 -8.36 -1.29
CA GLN A 42 -10.32 -7.28 -0.49
C GLN A 42 -10.15 -7.75 0.94
N LEU A 43 -8.92 -7.71 1.44
CA LEU A 43 -8.56 -8.00 2.82
C LEU A 43 -8.22 -6.67 3.49
N MET A 44 -8.95 -6.35 4.55
CA MET A 44 -8.63 -5.20 5.40
C MET A 44 -7.54 -5.62 6.37
N LEU A 45 -6.37 -5.01 6.23
CA LEU A 45 -5.26 -5.15 7.15
C LEU A 45 -5.33 -3.94 8.09
N PRO A 46 -5.75 -4.13 9.36
CA PRO A 46 -5.54 -3.10 10.36
C PRO A 46 -4.03 -2.84 10.42
N GLY A 47 -3.58 -1.68 9.95
CA GLY A 47 -2.16 -1.38 10.03
C GLY A 47 -1.77 -1.29 11.50
N VAL A 48 -0.62 -1.86 11.81
CA VAL A 48 0.13 -1.48 13.01
C VAL A 48 0.39 0.00 12.89
N GLU A 49 -0.32 0.80 13.69
CA GLU A 49 -0.24 2.27 13.82
C GLU A 49 0.70 2.87 12.78
N ALA A 50 0.24 2.98 11.54
CA ALA A 50 1.09 3.38 10.42
C ALA A 50 1.58 4.78 10.77
N GLY A 51 2.86 4.89 11.18
CA GLY A 51 3.44 6.02 11.91
C GLY A 51 3.56 7.31 11.11
N GLY A 52 2.48 7.72 10.47
CA GLY A 52 2.39 8.82 9.54
C GLY A 52 2.63 8.44 8.09
N LEU A 53 2.28 9.39 7.21
CA LEU A 53 2.49 9.35 5.75
C LEU A 53 3.92 8.89 5.37
N GLN A 54 4.91 9.32 6.15
CA GLN A 54 6.33 9.03 5.98
C GLN A 54 6.69 7.53 6.12
N VAL A 55 5.98 6.77 6.96
CA VAL A 55 6.14 5.31 7.05
C VAL A 55 5.51 4.62 5.84
N ILE A 56 4.37 5.14 5.38
CA ILE A 56 3.70 4.64 4.18
C ILE A 56 4.53 4.96 2.93
N GLU A 57 5.12 6.14 2.82
CA GLU A 57 5.98 6.52 1.72
C GLU A 57 7.24 5.66 1.67
N SER A 58 7.82 5.26 2.81
CA SER A 58 9.05 4.45 2.87
C SER A 58 8.81 2.96 2.60
N GLY A 59 7.56 2.50 2.71
CA GLY A 59 7.18 1.10 2.52
C GLY A 59 6.70 0.47 3.84
N PRO A 60 5.38 0.48 4.12
CA PRO A 60 4.87 0.03 5.40
C PRO A 60 4.89 -1.50 5.49
N ILE A 61 5.01 -1.98 6.73
CA ILE A 61 4.76 -3.38 7.07
C ILE A 61 3.39 -3.44 7.75
N LEU A 62 2.45 -4.14 7.15
CA LEU A 62 1.09 -4.31 7.62
C LEU A 62 0.89 -5.77 8.02
N ALA A 63 0.27 -6.04 9.16
CA ALA A 63 -0.07 -7.39 9.57
C ALA A 63 -1.52 -7.45 10.05
N GLY A 64 -2.30 -8.39 9.51
CA GLY A 64 -3.72 -8.51 9.81
C GLY A 64 -4.29 -9.83 9.30
N ASP A 65 -5.22 -10.42 10.05
CA ASP A 65 -5.94 -11.65 9.67
C ASP A 65 -5.02 -12.84 9.30
N GLY A 66 -3.82 -12.90 9.90
CA GLY A 66 -2.81 -13.93 9.58
C GLY A 66 -2.00 -13.66 8.31
N PHE A 67 -2.21 -12.51 7.66
CA PHE A 67 -1.40 -12.01 6.55
C PHE A 67 -0.40 -10.96 7.06
N THR A 68 0.80 -10.95 6.48
CA THR A 68 1.83 -9.93 6.68
C THR A 68 2.22 -9.41 5.31
N VAL A 69 2.09 -8.11 5.11
CA VAL A 69 2.43 -7.41 3.88
C VAL A 69 3.59 -6.48 4.16
N SER A 70 4.60 -6.49 3.30
CA SER A 70 5.75 -5.60 3.39
C SER A 70 5.99 -4.97 2.03
N VAL A 71 5.94 -3.65 1.98
CA VAL A 71 6.30 -2.90 0.78
C VAL A 71 7.80 -2.58 0.87
N LEU A 72 8.56 -3.08 -0.08
CA LEU A 72 9.99 -2.81 -0.24
C LEU A 72 10.13 -1.78 -1.35
N ARG A 73 10.12 -0.50 -0.99
CA ARG A 73 10.35 0.58 -1.95
C ARG A 73 11.80 0.59 -2.40
N GLY A 74 12.04 0.80 -3.68
CA GLY A 74 13.35 1.10 -4.23
C GLY A 74 13.88 2.43 -3.68
N GLU A 75 15.19 2.53 -3.60
CA GLU A 75 15.90 3.76 -3.22
C GLU A 75 16.02 4.77 -4.37
N ASP A 76 15.58 4.38 -5.58
CA ASP A 76 15.58 5.22 -6.77
C ASP A 76 14.72 6.47 -6.63
N GLU A 77 15.03 7.47 -7.45
CA GLU A 77 14.28 8.72 -7.50
C GLU A 77 12.83 8.44 -8.00
N PRO A 78 11.80 8.96 -7.30
CA PRO A 78 10.43 8.74 -7.73
C PRO A 78 10.15 9.43 -9.06
N SER A 79 9.43 8.74 -9.94
CA SER A 79 8.74 9.38 -11.04
C SER A 79 7.60 10.22 -10.47
N ARG A 80 7.72 11.55 -10.58
CA ARG A 80 6.68 12.49 -10.13
C ARG A 80 5.81 12.92 -11.30
N ALA A 81 4.53 12.58 -11.27
CA ALA A 81 3.57 12.96 -12.29
C ALA A 81 2.20 13.30 -11.67
N ASN A 82 1.59 14.41 -12.07
CA ASN A 82 0.25 14.83 -11.64
C ASN A 82 0.04 14.86 -10.11
N GLY A 83 1.05 15.30 -9.34
CA GLY A 83 0.98 15.35 -7.87
C GLY A 83 1.12 13.99 -7.19
N LYS A 84 1.58 12.97 -7.93
CA LYS A 84 1.89 11.63 -7.40
C LYS A 84 3.39 11.37 -7.49
N SER A 85 3.92 10.66 -6.51
CA SER A 85 5.28 10.15 -6.51
C SER A 85 5.23 8.63 -6.69
N GLU A 86 5.90 8.12 -7.72
CA GLU A 86 5.94 6.70 -8.06
C GLU A 86 7.36 6.15 -7.94
N TRP A 87 7.57 5.20 -7.04
CA TRP A 87 8.83 4.49 -6.89
C TRP A 87 8.69 3.07 -7.44
N GLY A 88 9.77 2.50 -7.99
CA GLY A 88 9.83 1.05 -8.15
C GLY A 88 9.74 0.38 -6.78
N ALA A 89 8.97 -0.68 -6.63
CA ALA A 89 8.83 -1.36 -5.35
C ALA A 89 8.49 -2.84 -5.54
N ASP A 90 8.83 -3.64 -4.53
CA ASP A 90 8.44 -5.03 -4.42
C ASP A 90 7.43 -5.19 -3.27
N LEU A 91 6.39 -5.99 -3.47
CA LEU A 91 5.39 -6.27 -2.45
C LEU A 91 5.52 -7.71 -2.00
N ARG A 92 5.88 -7.92 -0.74
CA ARG A 92 5.93 -9.24 -0.13
C ARG A 92 4.66 -9.47 0.68
N VAL A 93 3.90 -10.50 0.33
CA VAL A 93 2.66 -10.90 1.01
C VAL A 93 2.87 -12.30 1.57
N LYS A 94 2.96 -12.41 2.89
CA LYS A 94 3.04 -13.68 3.61
C LYS A 94 1.68 -13.98 4.22
N GLY A 95 0.97 -14.96 3.70
CA GLY A 95 -0.31 -15.44 4.22
C GLY A 95 -0.19 -16.78 4.94
N PRO A 96 -1.31 -17.29 5.48
CA PRO A 96 -1.36 -18.62 6.09
C PRO A 96 -1.12 -19.76 5.09
N THR A 97 -1.41 -19.52 3.80
CA THR A 97 -1.24 -20.49 2.72
C THR A 97 0.17 -20.49 2.10
N GLY A 98 0.99 -19.49 2.40
CA GLY A 98 2.33 -19.35 1.82
C GLY A 98 2.76 -17.88 1.66
N GLU A 99 3.92 -17.69 1.08
CA GLU A 99 4.49 -16.37 0.80
C GLU A 99 4.53 -16.09 -0.70
N THR A 100 4.06 -14.92 -1.10
CA THR A 100 4.08 -14.43 -2.48
C THR A 100 4.80 -13.09 -2.53
N THR A 101 5.79 -12.98 -3.42
CA THR A 101 6.50 -11.72 -3.66
C THR A 101 6.15 -11.22 -5.06
N PHE A 102 5.60 -10.02 -5.14
CA PHE A 102 5.33 -9.31 -6.37
C PHE A 102 6.47 -8.32 -6.63
N SER A 103 7.46 -8.76 -7.41
CA SER A 103 8.61 -7.92 -7.77
C SER A 103 8.34 -7.07 -9.02
N GLN A 104 9.03 -5.94 -9.18
CA GLN A 104 8.81 -5.00 -10.30
C GLN A 104 7.44 -4.31 -10.29
N GLY A 105 6.87 -4.10 -9.10
CA GLY A 105 5.72 -3.22 -8.97
C GLY A 105 6.12 -1.74 -8.88
N LYS A 106 5.11 -0.90 -8.70
CA LYS A 106 5.26 0.53 -8.49
C LYS A 106 4.52 0.95 -7.25
N TRP A 107 5.19 1.65 -6.35
CA TRP A 107 4.58 2.29 -5.19
C TRP A 107 4.22 3.72 -5.55
N SER A 108 2.92 4.01 -5.69
CA SER A 108 2.42 5.33 -6.08
C SER A 108 1.76 6.01 -4.90
N CYS A 109 2.37 7.08 -4.39
CA CYS A 109 1.82 7.91 -3.32
C CYS A 109 1.26 9.21 -3.88
N THR A 110 0.04 9.55 -3.48
CA THR A 110 -0.56 10.87 -3.72
C THR A 110 -0.29 11.76 -2.52
N ALA A 111 0.30 12.93 -2.75
CA ALA A 111 0.47 13.98 -1.74
C ALA A 111 -0.86 14.70 -1.46
#